data_AF-A0A1G1GZ99-F1
#
_entry.id   AF-A0A1G1GZ99-F1
#
_cell.length_a   1.000
_cell.length_b   1.000
_cell.length_c   1.000
_cell.angle_alpha   90.00
_cell.angle_beta   90.00
_cell.angle_gamma   90.00
#
_symmetry.space_group_name_H-M   'P 1'
#
loop_
_entity.id
_entity.type
_entity.pdbx_description
1 polymer ?
#
loop_
_entity_poly.entity_id
_entity_poly.type
_entity_poly.pdbx_seq_one_letter_code
_entity_poly.pdbx_strand_id
1 'polypeptide(L)' 'MTGIQLDTILILLGIVYGALLIFSTFVKNRFTEAMRIDALMLANPTQNTRILNLIAGLLILGYMIYSLLA' A
#
# COMPACT_ATOMS: atom_id res chain seq x y z
N MET A 1 -6.46 25.13 5.00
CA MET A 1 -6.92 23.74 5.22
C MET A 1 -6.66 23.43 6.68
N THR A 2 -7.69 23.12 7.45
CA THR A 2 -7.56 22.78 8.88
C THR A 2 -6.87 21.41 9.01
N GLY A 3 -6.05 21.20 10.04
CA GLY A 3 -5.24 19.96 10.19
C GLY A 3 -6.05 18.66 10.07
N ILE A 4 -7.29 18.69 10.57
CA ILE A 4 -8.26 17.57 10.51
C ILE A 4 -8.53 17.09 9.07
N GLN A 5 -8.58 18.01 8.09
CA GLN A 5 -8.83 17.63 6.69
C GLN A 5 -7.65 16.88 6.07
N LEU A 6 -6.41 17.26 6.44
CA LEU A 6 -5.22 16.61 5.95
C LEU A 6 -5.10 15.19 6.52
N ASP A 7 -5.39 15.02 7.81
CA ASP A 7 -5.32 13.71 8.49
C ASP A 7 -6.27 12.70 7.85
N THR A 8 -7.52 13.09 7.59
CA THR A 8 -8.49 12.22 6.91
C THR A 8 -8.04 11.86 5.50
N ILE A 9 -7.47 12.80 4.74
CA ILE A 9 -6.96 12.53 3.39
C ILE A 9 -5.80 11.51 3.44
N LEU A 10 -4.87 11.66 4.39
CA LEU A 10 -3.75 10.75 4.55
C LEU A 10 -4.20 9.33 4.91
N ILE A 11 -5.18 9.20 5.80
CA ILE A 11 -5.78 7.91 6.16
C ILE A 11 -6.41 7.25 4.92
N LEU A 12 -7.21 7.99 4.16
CA LEU A 12 -7.86 7.47 2.95
C LEU A 12 -6.84 7.04 1.89
N LEU A 13 -5.79 7.84 1.66
CA LEU A 13 -4.71 7.48 0.75
C LEU A 13 -3.97 6.23 1.22
N GLY A 14 -3.72 6.10 2.52
CA GLY A 14 -3.12 4.91 3.12
C GLY A 14 -3.97 3.66 2.92
N ILE A 15 -5.29 3.74 3.10
CA ILE A 15 -6.23 2.63 2.83
C ILE A 15 -6.17 2.23 1.36
N VAL A 16 -6.28 3.19 0.45
CA VAL A 16 -6.23 2.93 -1.00
C VAL A 16 -4.91 2.29 -1.40
N TYR A 17 -3.79 2.81 -0.89
CA TYR A 17 -2.46 2.28 -1.20
C TYR A 17 -2.23 0.88 -0.61
N GLY A 18 -2.65 0.64 0.64
CA GLY A 18 -2.59 -0.68 1.26
C GLY A 18 -3.37 -1.74 0.46
N ALA A 19 -4.57 -1.39 0.00
CA ALA A 19 -5.37 -2.26 -0.87
C ALA A 19 -4.70 -2.51 -2.23
N LEU A 20 -4.10 -1.47 -2.84
CA LEU A 20 -3.33 -1.59 -4.08
C LEU A 20 -2.13 -2.52 -3.93
N LEU A 21 -1.40 -2.44 -2.81
CA LEU A 21 -0.26 -3.33 -2.54
C LEU A 21 -0.70 -4.79 -2.43
N ILE A 22 -1.80 -5.08 -1.73
CA ILE A 22 -2.38 -6.42 -1.66
C ILE A 22 -2.76 -6.91 -3.07
N PHE A 23 -3.43 -6.07 -3.86
CA PHE A 23 -3.82 -6.40 -5.23
C PHE A 23 -2.60 -6.66 -6.13
N SER A 24 -1.52 -5.87 -5.97
CA SER A 24 -0.29 -5.98 -6.76
C SER A 24 0.48 -7.29 -6.56
N THR A 25 0.25 -7.97 -5.43
CA THR A 25 0.79 -9.31 -5.18
C THR A 25 0.22 -10.34 -6.16
N PHE A 26 -1.08 -10.25 -6.49
CA PHE A 26 -1.76 -11.24 -7.31
C PHE A 26 -1.84 -10.84 -8.79
N VAL A 27 -1.98 -9.53 -9.06
CA VAL A 27 -2.19 -9.03 -10.42
C VAL A 27 -0.95 -8.32 -10.94
N LYS A 28 -0.44 -8.83 -12.07
CA LYS A 28 0.69 -8.26 -12.79
C LYS A 28 0.21 -7.41 -13.96
N ASN A 29 0.33 -6.09 -13.86
CA ASN A 29 0.11 -5.15 -14.95
C ASN A 29 1.00 -3.91 -14.80
N ARG A 30 1.07 -3.06 -15.83
CA ARG A 30 1.94 -1.86 -15.82
C ARG A 30 1.72 -0.92 -14.63
N PHE A 31 0.50 -0.86 -14.10
CA PHE A 31 0.15 0.03 -12.99
C PHE A 31 0.51 -0.60 -11.65
N THR A 32 0.22 -1.88 -11.45
CA THR A 32 0.59 -2.59 -10.22
C THR A 32 2.09 -2.69 -10.09
N GLU A 33 2.83 -2.89 -11.19
CA GLU A 33 4.30 -2.90 -11.16
C GLU A 33 4.91 -1.56 -10.72
N ALA A 34 4.30 -0.43 -11.10
CA ALA A 34 4.79 0.90 -10.71
C ALA A 34 4.53 1.24 -9.24
N MET A 35 3.56 0.57 -8.60
CA MET A 35 3.10 0.86 -7.24
C MET A 35 3.66 -0.12 -6.21
N ARG A 36 4.40 -1.13 -6.65
CA ARG A 36 4.97 -2.17 -5.78
C ARG A 36 6.03 -1.58 -4.86
N ILE A 37 5.89 -1.81 -3.56
CA ILE A 37 6.86 -1.37 -2.56
C ILE A 37 8.20 -2.11 -2.69
N ASP A 38 8.16 -3.39 -3.08
CA ASP A 38 9.40 -4.16 -3.26
C ASP A 38 10.22 -3.68 -4.45
N ALA A 39 9.56 -3.11 -5.48
CA ALA A 39 10.23 -2.48 -6.61
C ALA A 39 10.87 -1.13 -6.25
N LEU A 40 10.38 -0.45 -5.20
CA LEU A 40 10.99 0.78 -4.70
C LEU A 40 12.21 0.52 -3.81
N MET A 41 12.27 -0.64 -3.15
CA MET A 41 13.32 -0.96 -2.19
C MET A 41 14.41 -1.89 -2.74
N LEU A 42 14.11 -2.68 -3.77
CA LEU A 42 15.04 -3.66 -4.34
C LEU A 42 15.41 -3.27 -5.77
N ALA A 43 16.70 -3.38 -6.10
CA ALA A 43 17.18 -3.10 -7.46
C ALA A 43 16.64 -4.09 -8.51
N ASN A 44 16.36 -5.34 -8.11
CA ASN A 44 15.88 -6.41 -8.98
C ASN A 44 14.68 -7.13 -8.34
N PRO A 45 13.49 -6.50 -8.32
CA PRO A 45 12.29 -7.12 -7.79
C PRO A 45 11.90 -8.35 -8.63
N THR A 46 11.66 -9.48 -7.98
CA THR A 46 11.30 -10.75 -8.62
C THR A 46 9.86 -11.13 -8.30
N GLN A 47 9.42 -12.31 -8.76
CA GLN A 47 8.12 -12.85 -8.37
C GLN A 47 8.10 -13.23 -6.88
N ASN A 48 9.21 -13.74 -6.34
CA ASN A 48 9.30 -14.15 -4.94
C ASN A 48 9.21 -12.96 -3.99
N THR A 49 9.70 -11.79 -4.40
CA THR A 49 9.64 -10.58 -3.57
C THR A 49 8.27 -9.92 -3.60
N ARG A 50 7.34 -10.34 -4.49
CA ARG A 50 5.97 -9.80 -4.53
C ARG A 50 5.21 -10.00 -3.23
N ILE A 51 5.54 -11.05 -2.47
CA ILE A 51 4.89 -11.33 -1.18
C ILE A 51 5.14 -10.21 -0.16
N LEU A 52 6.21 -9.44 -0.31
CA LEU A 52 6.48 -8.27 0.52
C LEU A 52 5.40 -7.19 0.35
N ASN A 53 4.79 -7.07 -0.84
CA ASN A 53 3.66 -6.15 -1.06
C ASN A 53 2.42 -6.60 -0.29
N LEU A 54 2.19 -7.91 -0.14
CA LEU A 54 1.05 -8.41 0.63
C LEU A 54 1.24 -8.09 2.11
N ILE A 55 2.43 -8.36 2.64
CA ILE A 55 2.78 -8.09 4.04
C ILE A 55 2.66 -6.58 4.30
N ALA A 56 3.31 -5.75 3.48
CA ALA A 56 3.26 -4.30 3.62
C ALA A 56 1.84 -3.76 3.46
N GLY A 57 1.09 -4.27 2.47
CA GLY A 57 -0.27 -3.85 2.18
C GLY A 57 -1.22 -4.16 3.34
N LEU A 58 -1.12 -5.35 3.94
CA LEU A 58 -1.91 -5.72 5.13
C LEU A 58 -1.57 -4.86 6.34
N LEU A 59 -0.28 -4.57 6.58
CA LEU A 59 0.16 -3.72 7.68
C LEU A 59 -0.34 -2.28 7.51
N ILE A 60 -0.18 -1.70 6.32
CA ILE A 60 -0.65 -0.34 6.01
C ILE A 60 -2.16 -0.25 6.09
N LEU A 61 -2.87 -1.17 5.42
CA LEU A 61 -4.33 -1.17 5.40
C LEU A 61 -4.91 -1.37 6.80
N GLY A 62 -4.37 -2.34 7.55
CA GLY A 62 -4.80 -2.62 8.92
C GLY A 62 -4.57 -1.43 9.85
N TYR A 63 -3.40 -0.79 9.78
CA TYR A 63 -3.09 0.39 10.56
C TYR A 63 -4.03 1.55 10.23
N MET A 64 -4.25 1.84 8.95
CA MET A 64 -5.09 2.97 8.53
C MET A 64 -6.57 2.76 8.86
N ILE A 65 -7.08 1.52 8.75
CA ILE A 65 -8.44 1.18 9.21
C ILE A 65 -8.55 1.35 10.73
N TYR A 66 -7.55 0.87 11.48
CA TYR A 66 -7.52 1.07 12.93
C TYR A 66 -7.52 2.56 13.30
N SER A 67 -6.67 3.37 12.65
CA SER A 67 -6.60 4.82 12.85
C SER A 67 -7.88 5.57 12.43
N LEU A 68 -8.66 5.03 11.50
CA LEU A 68 -9.95 5.62 11.13
C LEU A 68 -11.03 5.37 12.20
N LEU A 69 -10.91 4.26 12.94
CA LEU A 69 -11.90 3.81 13.93
C LEU A 69 -11.55 4.23 15.37
N ALA A 70 -10.28 4.54 15.66
CA ALA A 70 -9.78 4.97 16.96
C ALA A 70 -9.94 6.48 17.17
#